data_AF-D9WHF3-F1
#
_entry.id   AF-D9WHF3-F1
#
_cell.length_a   1.000
_cell.length_b   1.000
_cell.length_c   1.000
_cell.angle_alpha   90.00
_cell.angle_beta   90.00
_cell.angle_gamma   90.00
#
_symmetry.space_group_name_H-M   'P 1'
#
loop_
_entity.id
_entity.type
_entity.pdbx_description
1 polymer ?
#
loop_
_entity_poly.entity_id
_entity_poly.type
_entity_poly.pdbx_seq_one_letter_code
_entity_poly.pdbx_strand_id
1 'polypeptide(L)'
;MAPSKSGRISVRMARTVAVPRCGLPPPKEPAGTRDTGGDGFRSRQRCAHSPPDGSFIRRLIRAHCSGKGCALMSSKTRGLVVFLALSFGGTWLWLFVAYEVLGLSALNPLLQLPAFCVPGIAAFVVRRWVTREGFADAGLRLRLKRAWPYYLLAWFGPLAIAAITLALAAALGLWRPDLAPLDEIADGVPGWAAVLALMLALPLLTPVYWGEEFGWTSYLRPRLFGGRMAPSVIVTGLIWASWHYPLAFIGYVEFPRLFLGLLVWTLCFQFQETVLAWLFMRSGTIWTASLAHAGNNMVLFLLTGQLLGSGDDGLGMVGVTLLTMIPLAGLSLWIALRPNRTVAYESSQ
;
A
#
# COMPACT_ATOMS: atom_id res chain seq x y z
N MET A 1 -46.11 30.57 -30.84
CA MET A 1 -46.23 32.04 -30.72
C MET A 1 -45.36 32.49 -29.54
N ALA A 2 -44.45 33.43 -29.82
CA ALA A 2 -43.54 34.11 -28.88
C ALA A 2 -44.34 35.12 -27.99
N PRO A 3 -43.75 35.94 -27.06
CA PRO A 3 -42.35 36.39 -27.01
C PRO A 3 -41.65 36.63 -25.64
N SER A 4 -40.32 36.67 -25.75
CA SER A 4 -39.29 37.53 -25.12
C SER A 4 -39.64 38.42 -23.90
N LYS A 5 -38.71 38.49 -22.94
CA LYS A 5 -38.02 39.76 -22.58
C LYS A 5 -36.67 39.55 -21.88
N SER A 6 -35.74 40.41 -22.25
CA SER A 6 -34.34 40.54 -21.84
C SER A 6 -34.18 41.36 -20.56
N GLY A 7 -33.02 41.22 -19.90
CA GLY A 7 -32.56 42.15 -18.86
C GLY A 7 -31.09 41.91 -18.48
N ARG A 8 -30.17 42.67 -19.09
CA ARG A 8 -28.79 42.89 -18.60
C ARG A 8 -28.80 44.06 -17.62
N ILE A 9 -28.08 43.93 -16.50
CA ILE A 9 -27.57 45.08 -15.73
C ILE A 9 -26.12 44.81 -15.36
N SER A 10 -25.29 45.84 -15.50
CA SER A 10 -23.84 45.83 -15.37
C SER A 10 -23.37 46.92 -14.39
N VAL A 11 -22.19 46.69 -13.80
CA VAL A 11 -21.20 47.62 -13.20
C VAL A 11 -21.45 48.20 -11.79
N ARG A 12 -20.55 47.88 -10.85
CA ARG A 12 -19.56 48.84 -10.29
C ARG A 12 -18.47 48.18 -9.41
N MET A 13 -17.21 48.47 -9.77
CA MET A 13 -16.00 48.31 -8.96
C MET A 13 -15.94 49.37 -7.85
N ALA A 14 -15.32 49.03 -6.72
CA ALA A 14 -14.81 49.99 -5.74
C ALA A 14 -13.47 49.55 -5.12
N ARG A 15 -12.42 50.30 -5.51
CA ARG A 15 -11.30 50.88 -4.74
C ARG A 15 -10.44 50.03 -3.78
N THR A 16 -9.17 49.97 -4.19
CA THR A 16 -7.89 50.09 -3.45
C THR A 16 -7.92 50.72 -2.06
N VAL A 17 -7.18 50.09 -1.12
CA VAL A 17 -6.52 50.73 0.03
C VAL A 17 -5.12 50.12 0.18
N ALA A 18 -4.11 50.96 0.39
CA ALA A 18 -2.69 50.63 0.42
C ALA A 18 -1.99 51.21 1.68
N VAL A 19 -1.18 50.36 2.36
CA VAL A 19 0.09 50.63 3.11
C VAL A 19 -0.03 51.37 4.47
N PRO A 20 0.68 50.94 5.55
CA PRO A 20 2.09 51.34 5.79
C PRO A 20 3.11 50.20 5.97
N ARG A 21 4.33 50.47 5.47
CA ARG A 21 5.57 49.73 5.68
C ARG A 21 6.12 50.01 7.09
N CYS A 22 6.54 48.98 7.82
CA CYS A 22 7.48 49.14 8.94
C CYS A 22 8.90 48.94 8.42
N GLY A 23 9.71 49.99 8.53
CA GLY A 23 11.12 50.01 8.11
C GLY A 23 12.05 49.35 9.13
N LEU A 24 13.07 48.69 8.60
CA LEU A 24 14.28 48.27 9.31
C LEU A 24 15.18 49.49 9.59
N PRO A 25 15.84 49.58 10.76
CA PRO A 25 16.95 50.52 10.95
C PRO A 25 18.27 49.95 10.38
N PRO A 26 19.18 50.81 9.87
CA PRO A 26 20.46 50.42 9.28
C PRO A 26 21.56 50.11 10.33
N PRO A 27 22.65 49.45 9.92
CA PRO A 27 23.75 49.04 10.81
C PRO A 27 24.67 50.21 11.17
N LYS A 28 25.33 50.12 12.34
CA LYS A 28 26.47 50.95 12.73
C LYS A 28 27.70 50.05 12.92
N GLU A 29 28.74 50.28 12.13
CA GLU A 29 30.14 49.94 12.45
C GLU A 29 30.97 51.25 12.52
N PRO A 30 32.31 51.25 12.69
CA PRO A 30 32.97 51.24 13.98
C PRO A 30 33.91 52.46 14.16
N ALA A 31 34.22 52.80 15.41
CA ALA A 31 35.37 53.62 15.80
C ALA A 31 35.81 53.10 17.16
N GLY A 32 37.06 52.96 17.56
CA GLY A 32 38.29 53.63 17.16
C GLY A 32 39.15 53.61 18.43
N THR A 33 40.40 53.24 18.27
CA THR A 33 41.40 52.80 19.26
C THR A 33 41.98 53.87 20.21
N ARG A 34 42.67 53.38 21.27
CA ARG A 34 43.75 53.99 22.11
C ARG A 34 43.31 54.99 23.18
N ASP A 35 43.91 55.14 24.37
CA ASP A 35 45.13 54.67 25.08
C ASP A 35 44.92 55.14 26.55
N THR A 36 45.36 54.54 27.66
CA THR A 36 46.72 54.57 28.24
C THR A 36 46.67 54.16 29.73
N GLY A 37 47.76 53.54 30.22
CA GLY A 37 48.21 53.55 31.63
C GLY A 37 47.58 52.50 32.55
N GLY A 38 48.29 51.73 33.35
CA GLY A 38 49.68 51.72 33.75
C GLY A 38 49.80 50.85 35.01
N ASP A 39 51.02 50.36 35.27
CA ASP A 39 51.52 49.76 36.51
C ASP A 39 51.20 48.29 36.82
N GLY A 40 52.29 47.54 36.92
CA GLY A 40 52.30 46.11 37.16
C GLY A 40 52.64 45.71 38.58
N PHE A 41 52.51 44.41 38.85
CA PHE A 41 53.19 43.76 39.96
C PHE A 41 53.32 42.25 39.73
N ARG A 42 54.59 41.82 39.65
CA ARG A 42 55.20 40.57 40.17
C ARG A 42 54.41 39.26 40.18
N SER A 43 54.98 38.31 39.42
CA SER A 43 55.38 36.94 39.80
C SER A 43 54.37 36.04 40.53
N ARG A 44 54.02 34.92 39.87
CA ARG A 44 54.15 33.54 40.38
C ARG A 44 53.75 32.56 39.28
N GLN A 45 54.74 31.92 38.64
CA GLN A 45 54.54 30.68 37.88
C GLN A 45 54.06 29.60 38.85
N ARG A 46 52.84 29.11 38.64
CA ARG A 46 52.38 27.82 39.15
C ARG A 46 52.17 26.91 37.96
N CYS A 47 53.03 25.88 37.86
CA CYS A 47 52.79 24.73 37.01
C CYS A 47 51.58 23.97 37.54
N ALA A 48 50.43 24.08 36.86
CA ALA A 48 49.30 23.19 37.05
C ALA A 48 49.33 22.14 35.94
N HIS A 49 49.59 20.88 36.30
CA HIS A 49 49.32 19.73 35.45
C HIS A 49 47.81 19.55 35.33
N SER A 50 47.25 19.89 34.17
CA SER A 50 45.91 19.48 33.77
C SER A 50 45.94 18.02 33.30
N PRO A 51 44.99 17.16 33.70
CA PRO A 51 44.90 15.80 33.15
C PRO A 51 44.53 15.87 31.66
N PRO A 52 44.95 14.89 30.84
CA PRO A 52 44.68 14.92 29.40
C PRO A 52 43.17 14.83 29.14
N ASP A 53 42.70 15.78 28.33
CA ASP A 53 41.34 15.92 27.84
C ASP A 53 40.84 14.62 27.17
N GLY A 54 39.73 14.07 27.69
CA GLY A 54 39.02 12.92 27.14
C GLY A 54 38.47 13.14 25.71
N SER A 55 38.68 14.31 25.12
CA SER A 55 38.41 14.58 23.70
C SER A 55 39.33 13.80 22.76
N PHE A 56 40.53 13.38 23.19
CA PHE A 56 41.45 12.61 22.35
C PHE A 56 40.99 11.16 22.15
N ILE A 57 40.51 10.50 23.21
CA ILE A 57 39.90 9.16 23.14
C ILE A 57 38.61 9.21 22.32
N ARG A 58 37.78 10.26 22.50
CA ARG A 58 36.58 10.46 21.65
C ARG A 58 36.93 10.71 20.19
N ARG A 59 38.07 11.33 19.87
CA ARG A 59 38.56 11.50 18.49
C ARG A 59 39.14 10.20 17.92
N LEU A 60 39.83 9.38 18.72
CA LEU A 60 40.32 8.07 18.28
C LEU A 60 39.17 7.09 18.00
N ILE A 61 38.14 7.05 18.85
CA ILE A 61 36.94 6.21 18.61
C ILE A 61 36.19 6.69 17.34
N ARG A 62 36.17 7.99 17.07
CA ARG A 62 35.56 8.54 15.84
C ARG A 62 36.42 8.33 14.59
N ALA A 63 37.74 8.28 14.73
CA ALA A 63 38.67 8.06 13.62
C ALA A 63 38.80 6.57 13.24
N HIS A 64 38.54 5.64 14.15
CA HIS A 64 38.59 4.20 13.88
C HIS A 64 37.31 3.63 13.24
N CYS A 65 36.28 4.45 13.05
CA CYS A 65 35.06 4.12 12.28
C CYS A 65 35.06 4.74 10.87
N SER A 66 36.23 5.12 10.35
CA SER A 66 36.39 5.63 8.99
C SER A 66 37.25 4.65 8.17
N GLY A 67 36.68 3.49 7.88
CA GLY A 67 37.38 2.44 7.15
C GLY A 67 36.46 1.31 6.72
N LYS A 68 35.76 1.51 5.59
CA LYS A 68 35.18 0.49 4.69
C LYS A 68 34.34 -0.63 5.36
N GLY A 69 33.01 -0.49 5.32
CA GLY A 69 32.12 -1.67 5.33
C GLY A 69 30.82 -1.61 6.11
N CYS A 70 30.54 -0.56 6.88
CA CYS A 70 29.26 -0.44 7.58
C CYS A 70 28.59 0.89 7.23
N ALA A 71 28.04 0.99 6.02
CA ALA A 71 27.10 2.05 5.71
C ALA A 71 25.91 1.89 6.67
N LEU A 72 25.83 2.73 7.70
CA LEU A 72 24.67 2.83 8.57
C LEU A 72 23.44 3.03 7.67
N MET A 73 22.65 1.96 7.53
CA MET A 73 21.44 1.99 6.71
C MET A 73 20.56 3.15 7.14
N SER A 74 20.00 3.89 6.18
CA SER A 74 19.04 4.95 6.49
C SER A 74 17.86 4.37 7.30
N SER A 75 17.25 5.18 8.18
CA SER A 75 16.07 4.74 8.96
C SER A 75 14.97 4.15 8.07
N LYS A 76 14.79 4.70 6.85
CA LYS A 76 13.85 4.20 5.84
C LYS A 76 14.25 2.82 5.32
N THR A 77 15.51 2.65 4.92
CA THR A 77 16.02 1.36 4.43
C THR A 77 15.93 0.29 5.52
N ARG A 78 16.28 0.63 6.76
CA ARG A 78 16.15 -0.25 7.92
C ARG A 78 14.69 -0.66 8.15
N GLY A 79 13.75 0.28 8.09
CA GLY A 79 12.33 0.00 8.22
C GLY A 79 11.83 -0.99 7.16
N LEU A 80 12.17 -0.76 5.89
CA LEU A 80 11.80 -1.65 4.79
C LEU A 80 12.34 -3.07 4.97
N VAL A 81 13.62 -3.21 5.34
CA VAL A 81 14.23 -4.52 5.57
C VAL A 81 13.57 -5.27 6.73
N VAL A 82 13.34 -4.60 7.85
CA VAL A 82 12.68 -5.22 9.00
C VAL A 82 11.23 -5.59 8.67
N PHE A 83 10.51 -4.74 7.95
CA PHE A 83 9.16 -5.04 7.50
C PHE A 83 9.11 -6.29 6.62
N LEU A 84 9.95 -6.36 5.58
CA LEU A 84 9.98 -7.51 4.69
C LEU A 84 10.39 -8.79 5.43
N ALA A 85 11.37 -8.71 6.33
CA ALA A 85 11.79 -9.85 7.15
C ALA A 85 10.67 -10.38 8.05
N LEU A 86 9.93 -9.48 8.71
CA LEU A 86 8.79 -9.87 9.56
C LEU A 86 7.61 -10.42 8.74
N SER A 87 7.27 -9.77 7.63
CA SER A 87 6.15 -10.19 6.77
C SER A 87 6.40 -11.54 6.11
N PHE A 88 7.58 -11.75 5.52
CA PHE A 88 7.92 -13.03 4.88
C PHE A 88 8.22 -14.10 5.92
N GLY A 89 9.11 -13.80 6.87
CA GLY A 89 9.53 -14.77 7.89
C GLY A 89 8.36 -15.23 8.75
N GLY A 90 7.50 -14.30 9.20
CA GLY A 90 6.34 -14.63 10.02
C GLY A 90 5.28 -15.43 9.27
N THR A 91 4.90 -15.01 8.05
CA THR A 91 3.90 -15.73 7.26
C THR A 91 4.40 -17.11 6.86
N TRP A 92 5.60 -17.22 6.28
CA TRP A 92 6.09 -18.50 5.77
C TRP A 92 6.38 -19.50 6.89
N LEU A 93 6.89 -19.02 8.04
CA LEU A 93 7.02 -19.87 9.23
C LEU A 93 5.66 -20.38 9.70
N TRP A 94 4.65 -19.51 9.77
CA TRP A 94 3.31 -19.94 10.18
C TRP A 94 2.70 -20.93 9.19
N LEU A 95 2.79 -20.67 7.88
CA LEU A 95 2.32 -21.61 6.85
C LEU A 95 2.98 -22.98 6.99
N PHE A 96 4.30 -23.01 7.17
CA PHE A 96 5.05 -24.26 7.40
C PHE A 96 4.58 -24.98 8.67
N VAL A 97 4.50 -24.28 9.81
CA VAL A 97 4.09 -24.91 11.08
C VAL A 97 2.63 -25.38 11.01
N ALA A 98 1.73 -24.55 10.50
CA ALA A 98 0.30 -24.88 10.42
C ALA A 98 0.04 -26.07 9.49
N TYR A 99 0.72 -26.12 8.34
CA TYR A 99 0.52 -27.18 7.35
C TYR A 99 1.28 -28.46 7.73
N GLU A 100 2.60 -28.39 7.92
CA GLU A 100 3.45 -29.58 8.10
C GLU A 100 3.42 -30.12 9.53
N VAL A 101 3.33 -29.26 10.54
CA VAL A 101 3.41 -29.68 11.96
C VAL A 101 2.03 -29.91 12.56
N LEU A 102 1.06 -29.03 12.25
CA LEU A 102 -0.30 -29.13 12.79
C LEU A 102 -1.26 -29.89 11.85
N GLY A 103 -0.86 -30.18 10.61
CA GLY A 103 -1.68 -30.92 9.65
C GLY A 103 -2.95 -30.16 9.20
N LEU A 104 -2.96 -28.83 9.30
CA LEU A 104 -4.11 -28.03 8.87
C LEU A 104 -4.16 -27.97 7.33
N SER A 105 -5.35 -28.19 6.77
CA SER A 105 -5.61 -27.91 5.35
C SER A 105 -5.31 -26.45 5.01
N ALA A 106 -4.80 -26.18 3.81
CA ALA A 106 -4.55 -24.82 3.34
C ALA A 106 -5.82 -23.94 3.26
N LEU A 107 -6.99 -24.57 3.16
CA LEU A 107 -8.28 -23.87 3.20
C LEU A 107 -8.77 -23.59 4.62
N ASN A 108 -8.10 -24.12 5.66
CA ASN A 108 -8.51 -23.93 7.04
C ASN A 108 -8.34 -22.46 7.47
N PRO A 109 -9.38 -21.80 8.02
CA PRO A 109 -9.29 -20.42 8.49
C PRO A 109 -8.21 -20.20 9.56
N LEU A 110 -7.90 -21.21 10.38
CA LEU A 110 -6.84 -21.14 11.39
C LEU A 110 -5.45 -21.07 10.76
N LEU A 111 -5.25 -21.60 9.55
CA LEU A 111 -4.02 -21.44 8.79
C LEU A 111 -3.99 -20.06 8.12
N GLN A 112 -5.07 -19.67 7.43
CA GLN A 112 -5.11 -18.47 6.60
C GLN A 112 -5.11 -17.16 7.41
N LEU A 113 -5.99 -17.03 8.42
CA LEU A 113 -6.19 -15.76 9.13
C LEU A 113 -4.90 -15.25 9.80
N PRO A 114 -4.13 -16.06 10.53
CA PRO A 114 -2.88 -15.57 11.12
C PRO A 114 -1.84 -15.21 10.05
N ALA A 115 -1.68 -16.05 9.02
CA ALA A 115 -0.74 -15.82 7.91
C ALA A 115 -0.94 -14.44 7.27
N PHE A 116 -2.20 -14.09 6.98
CA PHE A 116 -2.53 -12.90 6.21
C PHE A 116 -2.65 -11.63 7.07
N CYS A 117 -2.69 -11.77 8.40
CA CYS A 117 -2.56 -10.64 9.33
C CYS A 117 -1.10 -10.20 9.54
N VAL A 118 -0.11 -11.07 9.27
CA VAL A 118 1.32 -10.79 9.54
C VAL A 118 1.82 -9.50 8.88
N PRO A 119 1.54 -9.19 7.60
CA PRO A 119 2.02 -7.94 6.99
C PRO A 119 1.51 -6.70 7.73
N GLY A 120 0.28 -6.74 8.24
CA GLY A 120 -0.29 -5.64 9.03
C GLY A 120 0.38 -5.50 10.39
N ILE A 121 0.64 -6.62 11.07
CA ILE A 121 1.39 -6.66 12.32
C ILE A 121 2.82 -6.13 12.11
N ALA A 122 3.50 -6.57 11.05
CA ALA A 122 4.83 -6.12 10.69
C ALA A 122 4.86 -4.60 10.45
N ALA A 123 3.91 -4.06 9.69
CA ALA A 123 3.79 -2.62 9.48
C ALA A 123 3.57 -1.86 10.79
N PHE A 124 2.69 -2.37 11.67
CA PHE A 124 2.47 -1.77 12.99
C PHE A 124 3.75 -1.75 13.81
N VAL A 125 4.46 -2.88 13.88
CA VAL A 125 5.70 -3.05 14.63
C VAL A 125 6.75 -2.06 14.17
N VAL A 126 6.95 -1.99 12.84
CA VAL A 126 7.98 -1.15 12.25
C VAL A 126 7.65 0.32 12.44
N ARG A 127 6.42 0.74 12.16
CA ARG A 127 5.96 2.13 12.37
C ARG A 127 6.08 2.57 13.82
N ARG A 128 5.75 1.70 14.77
CA ARG A 128 5.69 2.04 16.20
C ARG A 128 7.06 2.05 16.88
N TRP A 129 7.93 1.08 16.55
CA TRP A 129 9.15 0.81 17.32
C TRP A 129 10.44 0.96 16.51
N VAL A 130 10.44 0.71 15.20
CA VAL A 130 11.66 0.69 14.37
C VAL A 130 11.93 2.05 13.72
N THR A 131 10.96 2.56 12.96
CA THR A 131 11.03 3.88 12.30
C THR A 131 10.49 4.99 13.19
N ARG A 132 9.54 4.66 14.08
CA ARG A 132 8.84 5.60 14.97
C ARG A 132 8.17 6.76 14.23
N GLU A 133 7.77 6.52 12.98
CA GLU A 133 7.14 7.52 12.11
C GLU A 133 5.63 7.68 12.37
N GLY A 134 5.05 6.81 13.20
CA GLY A 134 3.63 6.83 13.53
C GLY A 134 2.73 6.37 12.38
N PHE A 135 1.50 6.89 12.36
CA PHE A 135 0.40 6.39 11.52
C PHE A 135 -0.34 7.49 10.76
N ALA A 136 0.20 8.71 10.72
CA ALA A 136 -0.47 9.86 10.12
C ALA A 136 -0.76 9.65 8.62
N ASP A 137 0.14 8.95 7.95
CA ASP A 137 0.09 8.65 6.53
C ASP A 137 -0.65 7.36 6.17
N ALA A 138 -1.10 6.61 7.18
CA ALA A 138 -1.54 5.25 6.99
C ALA A 138 -2.96 5.11 6.38
N GLY A 139 -3.65 6.24 6.17
CA GLY A 139 -4.99 6.27 5.56
C GLY A 139 -6.08 5.60 6.40
N LEU A 140 -5.95 5.60 7.74
CA LEU A 140 -6.84 4.88 8.65
C LEU A 140 -8.25 5.48 8.79
N ARG A 141 -8.44 6.75 8.39
CA ARG A 141 -9.74 7.41 8.47
C ARG A 141 -10.66 6.87 7.37
N LEU A 142 -11.88 6.48 7.72
CA LEU A 142 -12.86 5.94 6.75
C LEU A 142 -13.20 6.90 5.60
N ARG A 143 -13.22 8.23 5.84
CA ARG A 143 -13.48 9.26 4.80
C ARG A 143 -14.78 9.04 3.99
N LEU A 144 -15.80 8.39 4.55
CA LEU A 144 -17.03 7.96 3.84
C LEU A 144 -17.63 9.05 2.95
N LYS A 145 -17.85 10.27 3.48
CA LYS A 145 -18.45 11.38 2.73
C LYS A 145 -17.64 11.83 1.49
N ARG A 146 -16.31 11.77 1.56
CA ARG A 146 -15.42 12.24 0.47
C ARG A 146 -15.02 11.11 -0.47
N ALA A 147 -15.05 9.86 0.00
CA ALA A 147 -14.58 8.69 -0.73
C ALA A 147 -15.71 7.75 -1.17
N TRP A 148 -16.99 8.09 -0.95
CA TRP A 148 -18.14 7.22 -1.27
C TRP A 148 -18.14 6.65 -2.70
N PRO A 149 -17.74 7.37 -3.78
CA PRO A 149 -17.73 6.77 -5.12
C PRO A 149 -16.70 5.65 -5.23
N TYR A 150 -15.57 5.78 -4.52
CA TYR A 150 -14.53 4.76 -4.48
C TYR A 150 -14.91 3.58 -3.60
N TYR A 151 -15.73 3.77 -2.57
CA TYR A 151 -16.33 2.64 -1.84
C TYR A 151 -17.30 1.86 -2.71
N LEU A 152 -18.16 2.54 -3.47
CA LEU A 152 -19.06 1.83 -4.41
C LEU A 152 -18.27 1.08 -5.48
N LEU A 153 -17.22 1.71 -6.03
CA LEU A 153 -16.35 1.05 -6.99
C LEU A 153 -15.58 -0.13 -6.37
N ALA A 154 -15.11 0.00 -5.13
CA ALA A 154 -14.46 -1.10 -4.41
C ALA A 154 -15.42 -2.24 -4.09
N TRP A 155 -16.68 -1.93 -3.78
CA TRP A 155 -17.69 -2.92 -3.44
C TRP A 155 -18.19 -3.68 -4.67
N PHE A 156 -18.65 -2.96 -5.70
CA PHE A 156 -19.28 -3.56 -6.88
C PHE A 156 -18.29 -3.87 -8.01
N GLY A 157 -17.09 -3.30 -7.98
CA GLY A 157 -16.05 -3.50 -9.00
C GLY A 157 -15.67 -4.97 -9.20
N PRO A 158 -15.38 -5.75 -8.14
CA PRO A 158 -15.04 -7.17 -8.27
C PRO A 158 -16.15 -7.99 -8.95
N LEU A 159 -17.42 -7.74 -8.59
CA LEU A 159 -18.56 -8.39 -9.24
C LEU A 159 -18.68 -7.98 -10.72
N ALA A 160 -18.49 -6.70 -11.04
CA ALA A 160 -18.51 -6.22 -12.42
C ALA A 160 -17.38 -6.85 -13.26
N ILE A 161 -16.18 -7.00 -12.71
CA ILE A 161 -15.05 -7.66 -13.37
C ILE A 161 -15.39 -9.14 -13.60
N ALA A 162 -15.97 -9.83 -12.61
CA ALA A 162 -16.39 -11.22 -12.76
C ALA A 162 -17.41 -11.38 -13.90
N ALA A 163 -18.44 -10.53 -13.92
CA ALA A 163 -19.44 -10.52 -14.98
C ALA A 163 -18.84 -10.28 -16.37
N ILE A 164 -17.88 -9.36 -16.50
CA ILE A 164 -17.17 -9.11 -17.77
C ILE A 164 -16.33 -10.33 -18.18
N THR A 165 -15.65 -10.98 -17.23
CA THR A 165 -14.89 -12.21 -17.49
C THR A 165 -15.80 -13.33 -18.00
N LEU A 166 -16.95 -13.56 -17.36
CA LEU A 166 -17.93 -14.56 -17.75
C LEU A 166 -18.53 -14.26 -19.14
N ALA A 167 -18.87 -13.01 -19.40
CA ALA A 167 -19.37 -12.57 -20.71
C ALA A 167 -18.32 -12.78 -21.80
N LEU A 168 -17.04 -12.51 -21.51
CA LEU A 168 -15.94 -12.78 -22.43
C LEU A 168 -15.75 -14.28 -22.68
N ALA A 169 -15.85 -15.11 -21.63
CA ALA A 169 -15.79 -16.57 -21.75
C ALA A 169 -16.87 -17.09 -22.72
N ALA A 170 -18.11 -16.62 -22.52
CA ALA A 170 -19.24 -16.98 -23.36
C ALA A 170 -19.07 -16.49 -24.81
N ALA A 171 -18.63 -15.24 -25.01
CA ALA A 171 -18.41 -14.67 -26.34
C ALA A 171 -17.31 -15.39 -27.12
N LEU A 172 -16.29 -15.91 -26.43
CA LEU A 172 -15.21 -16.70 -27.04
C LEU A 172 -15.58 -18.19 -27.22
N GLY A 173 -16.77 -18.61 -26.80
CA GLY A 173 -17.20 -20.01 -26.83
C GLY A 173 -16.46 -20.91 -25.84
N LEU A 174 -15.76 -20.33 -24.87
CA LEU A 174 -15.00 -21.04 -23.83
C LEU A 174 -15.88 -21.51 -22.68
N TRP A 175 -17.09 -20.97 -22.57
CA TRP A 175 -18.05 -21.31 -21.53
C TRP A 175 -19.47 -21.20 -22.08
N ARG A 176 -20.31 -22.17 -21.76
CA ARG A 176 -21.75 -22.07 -21.99
C ARG A 176 -22.38 -21.57 -20.69
N PRO A 177 -23.12 -20.45 -20.71
CA PRO A 177 -23.67 -19.87 -19.49
C PRO A 177 -24.50 -20.88 -18.70
N ASP A 178 -23.95 -21.31 -17.57
CA ASP A 178 -24.58 -22.17 -16.59
C ASP A 178 -24.22 -21.67 -15.20
N LEU A 179 -25.23 -21.32 -14.42
CA LEU A 179 -25.08 -20.77 -13.08
C LEU A 179 -25.35 -21.80 -11.98
N ALA A 180 -25.73 -23.03 -12.34
CA ALA A 180 -25.95 -24.11 -11.37
C ALA A 180 -24.77 -24.36 -10.42
N PRO A 181 -23.49 -24.25 -10.86
CA PRO A 181 -22.36 -24.41 -9.94
C PRO A 181 -22.32 -23.39 -8.79
N LEU A 182 -23.06 -22.28 -8.86
CA LEU A 182 -23.16 -21.33 -7.75
C LEU A 182 -23.95 -21.88 -6.56
N ASP A 183 -24.81 -22.88 -6.77
CA ASP A 183 -25.57 -23.53 -5.69
C ASP A 183 -24.65 -24.31 -4.73
N GLU A 184 -23.43 -24.65 -5.18
CA GLU A 184 -22.41 -25.34 -4.37
C GLU A 184 -21.59 -24.39 -3.47
N ILE A 185 -21.76 -23.07 -3.60
CA ILE A 185 -21.04 -22.10 -2.76
C ILE A 185 -21.45 -22.23 -1.29
N ALA A 186 -22.73 -22.53 -1.04
CA ALA A 186 -23.27 -22.70 0.30
C ALA A 186 -24.40 -23.72 0.28
N ASP A 187 -24.18 -24.86 0.94
CA ASP A 187 -25.13 -25.97 0.99
C ASP A 187 -26.54 -25.52 1.41
N GLY A 188 -27.53 -25.86 0.58
CA GLY A 188 -28.93 -25.53 0.80
C GLY A 188 -29.32 -24.08 0.52
N VAL A 189 -28.41 -23.26 -0.03
CA VAL A 189 -28.67 -21.86 -0.40
C VAL A 189 -28.61 -21.72 -1.92
N PRO A 190 -29.67 -21.20 -2.58
CA PRO A 190 -29.62 -20.92 -4.01
C PRO A 190 -28.47 -19.98 -4.36
N GLY A 191 -27.78 -20.20 -5.47
CA GLY A 191 -26.56 -19.50 -5.85
C GLY A 191 -26.73 -17.99 -5.95
N TRP A 192 -27.88 -17.49 -6.40
CA TRP A 192 -28.18 -16.06 -6.40
C TRP A 192 -28.20 -15.46 -4.99
N ALA A 193 -28.70 -16.20 -4.01
CA ALA A 193 -28.75 -15.78 -2.61
C ALA A 193 -27.37 -15.89 -1.96
N ALA A 194 -26.56 -16.90 -2.33
CA ALA A 194 -25.17 -17.00 -1.91
C ALA A 194 -24.34 -15.81 -2.41
N VAL A 195 -24.47 -15.43 -3.69
CA VAL A 195 -23.82 -14.23 -4.25
C VAL A 195 -24.25 -12.97 -3.53
N LEU A 196 -25.54 -12.80 -3.24
CA LEU A 196 -26.04 -11.65 -2.47
C LEU A 196 -25.46 -11.63 -1.05
N ALA A 197 -25.40 -12.77 -0.38
CA ALA A 197 -24.83 -12.90 0.96
C ALA A 197 -23.34 -12.54 0.97
N LEU A 198 -22.56 -13.00 -0.01
CA LEU A 198 -21.16 -12.63 -0.19
C LEU A 198 -21.00 -11.11 -0.36
N MET A 199 -21.81 -10.50 -1.22
CA MET A 199 -21.80 -9.05 -1.44
C MET A 199 -22.10 -8.28 -0.16
N LEU A 200 -23.06 -8.73 0.65
CA LEU A 200 -23.40 -8.12 1.94
C LEU A 200 -22.34 -8.37 3.02
N ALA A 201 -21.58 -9.46 2.92
CA ALA A 201 -20.51 -9.81 3.85
C ALA A 201 -19.21 -9.01 3.61
N LEU A 202 -18.97 -8.47 2.40
CA LEU A 202 -17.72 -7.78 2.08
C LEU A 202 -17.34 -6.65 3.06
N PRO A 203 -18.24 -5.74 3.48
CA PRO A 203 -17.91 -4.73 4.49
C PRO A 203 -17.49 -5.33 5.84
N LEU A 204 -18.06 -6.48 6.22
CA LEU A 204 -17.72 -7.19 7.45
C LEU A 204 -16.38 -7.91 7.36
N LEU A 205 -16.02 -8.41 6.17
CA LEU A 205 -14.74 -9.07 5.90
C LEU A 205 -13.60 -8.07 5.65
N THR A 206 -13.92 -6.82 5.32
CA THR A 206 -12.92 -5.77 5.02
C THR A 206 -11.80 -5.64 6.08
N PRO A 207 -12.07 -5.70 7.40
CA PRO A 207 -11.01 -5.66 8.42
C PRO A 207 -10.02 -6.83 8.37
N VAL A 208 -10.39 -7.98 7.82
CA VAL A 208 -9.48 -9.12 7.64
C VAL A 208 -8.46 -8.79 6.56
N TYR A 209 -8.93 -8.36 5.39
CA TYR A 209 -8.08 -7.93 4.26
C TYR A 209 -7.32 -6.63 4.53
N TRP A 210 -7.75 -5.85 5.54
CA TRP A 210 -7.01 -4.69 6.02
C TRP A 210 -5.61 -5.06 6.50
N GLY A 211 -5.38 -6.25 7.05
CA GLY A 211 -4.05 -6.68 7.52
C GLY A 211 -3.01 -6.61 6.40
N GLU A 212 -3.29 -7.23 5.26
CA GLU A 212 -2.42 -7.17 4.09
C GLU A 212 -2.29 -5.75 3.54
N GLU A 213 -3.41 -5.05 3.34
CA GLU A 213 -3.38 -3.70 2.79
C GLU A 213 -2.61 -2.72 3.69
N PHE A 214 -2.69 -2.88 5.00
CA PHE A 214 -1.94 -2.06 5.94
C PHE A 214 -0.43 -2.25 5.79
N GLY A 215 0.00 -3.48 5.50
CA GLY A 215 1.37 -3.81 5.13
C GLY A 215 1.76 -3.28 3.74
N TRP A 216 1.12 -3.79 2.70
CA TRP A 216 1.55 -3.59 1.31
C TRP A 216 1.19 -2.19 0.80
N THR A 217 -0.09 -1.81 0.91
CA THR A 217 -0.62 -0.55 0.40
C THR A 217 -0.19 0.66 1.22
N SER A 218 -0.34 0.58 2.54
CA SER A 218 -0.20 1.74 3.43
C SER A 218 1.22 1.91 3.97
N TYR A 219 1.97 0.84 4.19
CA TYR A 219 3.34 0.91 4.69
C TYR A 219 4.40 0.79 3.57
N LEU A 220 4.42 -0.31 2.83
CA LEU A 220 5.49 -0.59 1.87
C LEU A 220 5.48 0.40 0.69
N ARG A 221 4.35 0.51 -0.01
CA ARG A 221 4.25 1.25 -1.28
C ARG A 221 4.70 2.71 -1.20
N PRO A 222 4.29 3.54 -0.22
CA PRO A 222 4.71 4.95 -0.15
C PRO A 222 6.21 5.14 0.11
N ARG A 223 6.89 4.10 0.63
CA ARG A 223 8.33 4.12 0.95
C ARG A 223 9.20 3.68 -0.23
N LEU A 224 8.60 3.14 -1.29
CA LEU A 224 9.30 2.78 -2.53
C LEU A 224 9.36 3.97 -3.50
N PHE A 225 10.49 4.14 -4.18
CA PHE A 225 10.68 5.11 -5.28
C PHE A 225 10.14 6.54 -5.04
N GLY A 226 10.20 7.01 -3.79
CA GLY A 226 9.68 8.33 -3.41
C GLY A 226 8.15 8.47 -3.60
N GLY A 227 7.39 7.37 -3.54
CA GLY A 227 5.94 7.36 -3.69
C GLY A 227 5.45 7.41 -5.14
N ARG A 228 6.34 7.30 -6.13
CA ARG A 228 5.95 7.24 -7.55
C ARG A 228 5.12 5.98 -7.80
N MET A 229 3.89 6.14 -8.31
CA MET A 229 2.95 5.03 -8.47
C MET A 229 3.53 3.88 -9.29
N ALA A 230 3.89 4.11 -10.57
CA ALA A 230 4.26 3.05 -11.50
C ALA A 230 5.39 2.11 -10.99
N PRO A 231 6.59 2.60 -10.62
CA PRO A 231 7.64 1.71 -10.14
C PRO A 231 7.30 1.09 -8.77
N SER A 232 6.53 1.77 -7.91
CA SER A 232 6.14 1.23 -6.60
C SER A 232 5.12 0.10 -6.72
N VAL A 233 4.16 0.23 -7.63
CA VAL A 233 3.16 -0.80 -7.96
C VAL A 233 3.83 -2.03 -8.57
N ILE A 234 4.83 -1.84 -9.43
CA ILE A 234 5.59 -2.98 -10.01
C ILE A 234 6.30 -3.77 -8.91
N VAL A 235 7.09 -3.09 -8.07
CA VAL A 235 7.85 -3.78 -7.02
C VAL A 235 6.94 -4.35 -5.94
N THR A 236 5.89 -3.64 -5.53
CA THR A 236 4.95 -4.16 -4.53
C THR A 236 4.19 -5.36 -5.06
N GLY A 237 3.77 -5.36 -6.34
CA GLY A 237 3.12 -6.50 -6.97
C GLY A 237 4.01 -7.74 -7.03
N LEU A 238 5.29 -7.58 -7.36
CA LEU A 238 6.26 -8.68 -7.34
C LEU A 238 6.50 -9.23 -5.93
N ILE A 239 6.61 -8.35 -4.93
CA ILE A 239 6.76 -8.73 -3.53
C ILE A 239 5.51 -9.50 -3.06
N TRP A 240 4.33 -8.97 -3.37
CA TRP A 240 3.05 -9.55 -2.96
C TRP A 240 2.81 -10.91 -3.60
N ALA A 241 3.11 -11.08 -4.91
CA ALA A 241 3.06 -12.36 -5.59
C ALA A 241 4.06 -13.37 -4.97
N SER A 242 5.31 -12.96 -4.75
CA SER A 242 6.33 -13.83 -4.19
C SER A 242 5.99 -14.28 -2.76
N TRP A 243 5.38 -13.41 -1.96
CA TRP A 243 4.90 -13.73 -0.61
C TRP A 243 3.83 -14.82 -0.63
N HIS A 244 3.00 -14.87 -1.68
CA HIS A 244 1.94 -15.88 -1.88
C HIS A 244 2.43 -17.23 -2.42
N TYR A 245 3.62 -17.31 -3.02
CA TYR A 245 4.09 -18.53 -3.68
C TYR A 245 4.02 -19.82 -2.84
N PRO A 246 4.27 -19.83 -1.52
CA PRO A 246 4.10 -21.05 -0.71
C PRO A 246 2.73 -21.70 -0.84
N LEU A 247 1.67 -20.92 -1.11
CA LEU A 247 0.32 -21.45 -1.34
C LEU A 247 0.23 -22.42 -2.53
N ALA A 248 1.11 -22.27 -3.52
CA ALA A 248 1.22 -23.19 -4.67
C ALA A 248 1.86 -24.54 -4.32
N PHE A 249 2.41 -24.68 -3.11
CA PHE A 249 3.12 -25.89 -2.67
C PHE A 249 2.42 -26.60 -1.51
N ILE A 250 1.41 -25.98 -0.88
CA ILE A 250 0.65 -26.55 0.26
C ILE A 250 -0.79 -26.94 -0.12
N GLY A 251 -1.11 -26.99 -1.42
CA GLY A 251 -2.43 -27.42 -1.91
C GLY A 251 -3.53 -26.37 -1.81
N TYR A 252 -3.20 -25.08 -1.65
CA TYR A 252 -4.18 -23.99 -1.77
C TYR A 252 -4.51 -23.71 -3.24
N VAL A 253 -3.48 -23.70 -4.08
CA VAL A 253 -3.57 -23.56 -5.52
C VAL A 253 -2.65 -24.57 -6.17
N GLU A 254 -3.12 -25.21 -7.23
CA GLU A 254 -2.33 -26.17 -7.99
C GLU A 254 -2.12 -25.70 -9.43
N PHE A 255 -0.88 -25.82 -9.89
CA PHE A 255 -0.48 -25.45 -11.24
C PHE A 255 0.14 -26.66 -11.95
N PRO A 256 -0.56 -27.28 -12.93
CA PRO A 256 0.00 -28.39 -13.70
C PRO A 256 1.34 -28.06 -14.36
N ARG A 257 1.52 -26.79 -14.75
CA ARG A 257 2.79 -26.22 -15.21
C ARG A 257 3.22 -25.13 -14.24
N LEU A 258 3.94 -25.51 -13.18
CA LEU A 258 4.28 -24.63 -12.05
C LEU A 258 4.80 -23.25 -12.49
N PHE A 259 5.84 -23.19 -13.32
CA PHE A 259 6.42 -21.91 -13.75
C PHE A 259 5.46 -21.02 -14.54
N LEU A 260 4.62 -21.62 -15.40
CA LEU A 260 3.61 -20.88 -16.14
C LEU A 260 2.52 -20.36 -15.20
N GLY A 261 2.07 -21.19 -14.26
CA GLY A 261 1.10 -20.82 -13.24
C GLY A 261 1.59 -19.65 -12.39
N LEU A 262 2.80 -19.74 -11.84
CA LEU A 262 3.42 -18.66 -11.05
C LEU A 262 3.58 -17.37 -11.86
N LEU A 263 3.97 -17.46 -13.14
CA LEU A 263 4.07 -16.29 -14.02
C LEU A 263 2.70 -15.62 -14.22
N VAL A 264 1.68 -16.40 -14.59
CA VAL A 264 0.32 -15.89 -14.81
C VAL A 264 -0.25 -15.29 -13.53
N TRP A 265 -0.06 -15.96 -12.40
CA TRP A 265 -0.52 -15.47 -11.10
C TRP A 265 0.18 -14.16 -10.71
N THR A 266 1.48 -14.05 -10.94
CA THR A 266 2.25 -12.82 -10.73
C THR A 266 1.74 -11.65 -11.57
N LEU A 267 1.46 -11.89 -12.85
CA LEU A 267 0.89 -10.87 -13.73
C LEU A 267 -0.51 -10.45 -13.26
N CYS A 268 -1.31 -11.39 -12.74
CA CYS A 268 -2.60 -11.08 -12.14
C CYS A 268 -2.46 -10.20 -10.89
N PHE A 269 -1.53 -10.55 -9.98
CA PHE A 269 -1.17 -9.72 -8.81
C PHE A 269 -0.78 -8.30 -9.24
N GLN A 270 -0.06 -8.15 -10.36
CA GLN A 270 0.37 -6.84 -10.86
C GLN A 270 -0.81 -5.94 -11.25
N PHE A 271 -1.84 -6.49 -11.91
CA PHE A 271 -3.02 -5.74 -12.27
C PHE A 271 -3.88 -5.40 -11.06
N GLN A 272 -4.06 -6.35 -10.14
CA GLN A 272 -4.77 -6.09 -8.89
C GLN A 272 -4.09 -4.99 -8.08
N GLU A 273 -2.77 -5.07 -7.90
CA GLU A 273 -1.96 -4.07 -7.21
C GLU A 273 -2.12 -2.67 -7.82
N THR A 274 -2.25 -2.57 -9.15
CA THR A 274 -2.51 -1.31 -9.85
C THR A 274 -3.87 -0.71 -9.44
N VAL A 275 -4.92 -1.53 -9.40
CA VAL A 275 -6.29 -1.12 -9.04
C VAL A 275 -6.37 -0.73 -7.56
N LEU A 276 -5.81 -1.53 -6.66
CA LEU A 276 -5.79 -1.27 -5.22
C LEU A 276 -5.00 0.00 -4.90
N ALA A 277 -3.84 0.20 -5.55
CA ALA A 277 -3.07 1.43 -5.42
C ALA A 277 -3.83 2.66 -5.89
N TRP A 278 -4.53 2.55 -7.02
CA TRP A 278 -5.34 3.65 -7.53
C TRP A 278 -6.50 3.98 -6.58
N LEU A 279 -7.23 2.99 -6.07
CA LEU A 279 -8.31 3.20 -5.09
C LEU A 279 -7.79 3.94 -3.86
N PHE A 280 -6.69 3.45 -3.27
CA PHE A 280 -6.07 4.08 -2.10
C PHE A 280 -5.66 5.53 -2.34
N MET A 281 -4.97 5.82 -3.45
CA MET A 281 -4.51 7.18 -3.74
C MET A 281 -5.66 8.15 -4.00
N ARG A 282 -6.75 7.67 -4.63
CA ARG A 282 -7.90 8.50 -5.00
C ARG A 282 -8.84 8.76 -3.83
N SER A 283 -9.01 7.76 -2.96
CA SER A 283 -9.85 7.86 -1.78
C SER A 283 -9.11 8.49 -0.59
N GLY A 284 -7.78 8.28 -0.54
CA GLY A 284 -6.90 8.57 0.59
C GLY A 284 -7.33 7.86 1.87
N THR A 285 -7.93 6.67 1.73
CA THR A 285 -8.35 5.77 2.80
C THR A 285 -8.04 4.33 2.41
N ILE A 286 -7.38 3.59 3.31
CA ILE A 286 -7.01 2.19 3.08
C ILE A 286 -8.21 1.26 2.93
N TRP A 287 -9.32 1.60 3.58
CA TRP A 287 -10.55 0.82 3.61
C TRP A 287 -11.16 0.57 2.22
N THR A 288 -10.93 1.47 1.26
CA THR A 288 -11.37 1.23 -0.13
C THR A 288 -10.54 0.15 -0.83
N ALA A 289 -9.22 0.11 -0.59
CA ALA A 289 -8.38 -0.97 -1.10
C ALA A 289 -8.72 -2.29 -0.39
N SER A 290 -8.91 -2.27 0.93
CA SER A 290 -9.27 -3.47 1.70
C SER A 290 -10.63 -4.05 1.29
N LEU A 291 -11.62 -3.21 0.99
CA LEU A 291 -12.93 -3.67 0.51
C LEU A 291 -12.84 -4.29 -0.89
N ALA A 292 -12.08 -3.66 -1.80
CA ALA A 292 -11.85 -4.21 -3.13
C ALA A 292 -11.04 -5.52 -3.07
N HIS A 293 -10.05 -5.60 -2.19
CA HIS A 293 -9.26 -6.81 -1.98
C HIS A 293 -10.14 -7.95 -1.43
N ALA A 294 -11.03 -7.65 -0.47
CA ALA A 294 -12.03 -8.62 0.01
C ALA A 294 -12.92 -9.12 -1.13
N GLY A 295 -13.44 -8.21 -1.95
CA GLY A 295 -14.27 -8.57 -3.10
C GLY A 295 -13.50 -9.31 -4.20
N ASN A 296 -12.21 -9.03 -4.41
CA ASN A 296 -11.39 -9.78 -5.37
C ASN A 296 -11.34 -11.26 -4.97
N ASN A 297 -11.11 -11.57 -3.69
CA ASN A 297 -11.04 -12.95 -3.22
C ASN A 297 -12.41 -13.61 -3.13
N MET A 298 -13.36 -12.97 -2.42
CA MET A 298 -14.62 -13.58 -2.03
C MET A 298 -15.71 -13.50 -3.11
N VAL A 299 -15.51 -12.69 -4.15
CA VAL A 299 -16.48 -12.53 -5.23
C VAL A 299 -15.81 -12.77 -6.58
N LEU A 300 -14.78 -12.01 -6.96
CA LEU A 300 -14.20 -12.15 -8.30
C LEU A 300 -13.63 -13.56 -8.53
N PHE A 301 -12.61 -13.96 -7.78
CA PHE A 301 -11.94 -15.25 -7.99
C PHE A 301 -12.77 -16.44 -7.53
N LEU A 302 -13.60 -16.28 -6.50
CA LEU A 302 -14.54 -17.33 -6.10
C LEU A 302 -15.54 -17.64 -7.22
N LEU A 303 -16.19 -16.61 -7.79
CA LEU A 303 -17.22 -16.83 -8.83
C LEU A 303 -16.61 -17.28 -10.15
N THR A 304 -15.51 -16.68 -10.61
CA THR A 304 -14.88 -17.11 -11.85
C THR A 304 -14.25 -18.50 -11.71
N GLY A 305 -13.70 -18.83 -10.54
CA GLY A 305 -13.23 -20.18 -10.24
C GLY A 305 -14.36 -21.20 -10.30
N GLN A 306 -15.47 -20.94 -9.60
CA GLN A 306 -16.61 -21.87 -9.52
C GLN A 306 -17.30 -22.09 -10.87
N LEU A 307 -17.43 -21.04 -11.69
CA LEU A 307 -18.18 -21.10 -12.95
C LEU A 307 -17.33 -21.52 -14.16
N LEU A 308 -16.04 -21.19 -14.16
CA LEU A 308 -15.16 -21.42 -15.32
C LEU A 308 -14.07 -22.46 -15.04
N GLY A 309 -13.75 -22.73 -13.78
CA GLY A 309 -12.66 -23.62 -13.38
C GLY A 309 -13.12 -25.04 -13.03
N SER A 310 -14.38 -25.22 -12.63
CA SER A 310 -14.95 -26.50 -12.19
C SER A 310 -15.34 -27.42 -13.35
N GLY A 311 -15.25 -28.73 -13.13
CA GLY A 311 -15.65 -29.78 -14.09
C GLY A 311 -14.54 -30.24 -15.04
N ASP A 312 -14.77 -31.37 -15.73
CA ASP A 312 -13.79 -32.01 -16.62
C ASP A 312 -13.41 -31.13 -17.83
N ASP A 313 -14.34 -30.27 -18.28
CA ASP A 313 -14.13 -29.31 -19.37
C ASP A 313 -13.78 -27.89 -18.88
N GLY A 314 -13.50 -27.73 -17.58
CA GLY A 314 -13.15 -26.44 -16.99
C GLY A 314 -11.85 -25.85 -17.55
N LEU A 315 -11.74 -24.53 -17.58
CA LEU A 315 -10.55 -23.83 -18.07
C LEU A 315 -9.30 -24.04 -17.18
N GLY A 316 -9.48 -24.62 -16.01
CA GLY A 316 -8.48 -24.73 -14.96
C GLY A 316 -8.00 -23.35 -14.46
N MET A 317 -7.23 -23.34 -13.38
CA MET A 317 -6.89 -22.08 -12.72
C MET A 317 -6.09 -21.11 -13.62
N VAL A 318 -5.19 -21.63 -14.46
CA VAL A 318 -4.42 -20.80 -15.39
C VAL A 318 -5.33 -20.16 -16.44
N GLY A 319 -6.26 -20.91 -17.03
CA GLY A 319 -7.19 -20.39 -18.03
C GLY A 319 -8.15 -19.35 -17.46
N VAL A 320 -8.73 -19.63 -16.29
CA VAL A 320 -9.57 -18.67 -15.56
C VAL A 320 -8.79 -17.38 -15.26
N THR A 321 -7.57 -17.50 -14.72
CA THR A 321 -6.74 -16.34 -14.37
C THR A 321 -6.40 -15.49 -15.60
N LEU A 322 -6.01 -16.11 -16.72
CA LEU A 322 -5.73 -15.40 -17.97
C LEU A 322 -6.96 -14.63 -18.47
N LEU A 323 -8.14 -15.23 -18.40
CA LEU A 323 -9.37 -14.58 -18.84
C LEU A 323 -9.77 -13.42 -17.91
N THR A 324 -9.64 -13.60 -16.60
CA THR A 324 -9.86 -12.54 -15.60
C THR A 324 -8.86 -11.39 -15.74
N MET A 325 -7.63 -11.67 -16.18
CA MET A 325 -6.62 -10.63 -16.42
C MET A 325 -7.00 -9.67 -17.53
N ILE A 326 -7.84 -10.04 -18.50
CA ILE A 326 -8.21 -9.16 -19.62
C ILE A 326 -8.94 -7.89 -19.15
N PRO A 327 -10.08 -7.96 -18.42
CA PRO A 327 -10.72 -6.77 -17.88
C PRO A 327 -9.85 -6.03 -16.86
N LEU A 328 -9.07 -6.74 -16.04
CA LEU A 328 -8.13 -6.13 -15.10
C LEU A 328 -7.01 -5.35 -15.80
N ALA A 329 -6.48 -5.86 -16.92
CA ALA A 329 -5.47 -5.21 -17.75
C ALA A 329 -6.06 -3.97 -18.43
N GLY A 330 -7.28 -4.06 -18.96
CA GLY A 330 -8.00 -2.92 -19.51
C GLY A 330 -8.20 -1.80 -18.49
N LEU A 331 -8.62 -2.15 -17.27
CA LEU A 331 -8.76 -1.19 -16.17
C LEU A 331 -7.40 -0.62 -15.74
N SER A 332 -6.37 -1.45 -15.66
CA SER A 332 -5.00 -1.02 -15.32
C SER A 332 -4.41 -0.06 -16.36
N LEU A 333 -4.65 -0.34 -17.65
CA LEU A 333 -4.26 0.54 -18.75
C LEU A 333 -5.01 1.88 -18.67
N TRP A 334 -6.33 1.84 -18.43
CA TRP A 334 -7.12 3.06 -18.22
C TRP A 334 -6.60 3.89 -17.04
N ILE A 335 -6.20 3.25 -15.93
CA ILE A 335 -5.56 3.90 -14.78
C ILE A 335 -4.22 4.53 -15.18
N ALA A 336 -3.37 3.79 -15.90
CA ALA A 336 -2.03 4.23 -16.29
C ALA A 336 -2.06 5.42 -17.26
N LEU A 337 -3.09 5.50 -18.12
CA LEU A 337 -3.27 6.60 -19.08
C LEU A 337 -3.82 7.90 -18.46
N ARG A 338 -4.34 7.84 -17.22
CA ARG A 338 -4.82 9.03 -16.52
C ARG A 338 -3.65 9.75 -15.84
N PRO A 339 -3.61 11.10 -15.87
CA PRO A 339 -2.61 11.84 -15.10
C PRO A 339 -2.82 11.55 -13.60
N ASN A 340 -1.95 10.72 -13.05
CA ASN A 340 -1.87 10.53 -11.62
C ASN A 340 -1.35 11.82 -11.02
N ARG A 341 -2.24 12.59 -10.39
CA ARG A 341 -1.80 13.63 -9.46
C ARG A 341 -0.98 12.90 -8.41
N THR A 342 0.33 13.14 -8.39
CA THR A 342 1.16 12.82 -7.24
C THR A 342 0.41 13.37 -6.04
N VAL A 343 -0.06 12.48 -5.17
CA VAL A 343 -0.44 12.91 -3.84
C VAL A 343 0.88 13.36 -3.26
N ALA A 344 1.12 14.67 -3.28
CA ALA A 344 2.12 15.25 -2.42
C ALA A 344 1.71 14.75 -1.05
N TYR A 345 2.47 13.81 -0.51
CA TYR A 345 2.51 13.61 0.92
C TYR A 345 2.92 14.98 1.43
N GLU A 346 1.94 15.78 1.84
CA GLU A 346 2.20 17.00 2.58
C GLU A 346 3.03 16.54 3.76
N SER A 347 4.34 16.76 3.66
CA SER A 347 5.23 16.70 4.80
C SER A 347 4.69 17.77 5.73
N SER A 348 3.90 17.34 6.72
CA SER A 348 3.63 18.17 7.87
C SER A 348 4.94 18.33 8.63
N GLN A 349 5.77 19.26 8.17
CA GLN A 349 6.80 19.98 8.93
C GLN A 349 6.77 21.42 8.46
#